data_AF-A0A942Z949-F1
#
_entry.id   AF-A0A942Z949-F1
#
_cell.length_a   1.000
_cell.length_b   1.000
_cell.length_c   1.000
_cell.angle_alpha   90.00
_cell.angle_beta   90.00
_cell.angle_gamma   90.00
#
_symmetry.space_group_name_H-M   'P 1'
#
loop_
_entity.id
_entity.type
_entity.pdbx_description
1 polymer ?
#
loop_
_entity_poly.entity_id
_entity_poly.type
_entity_poly.pdbx_seq_one_letter_code
_entity_poly.pdbx_strand_id
1 'polypeptide(L)'
;MKKEVEDLKTVQEEIKDVLIKLQEGYTKRDINLIDEYVDPLISTDSNVFAVGTADDEWCFGWKEVKELIESDWEYWGDLVFDIENMVFSTQGDTAWLITRASVSYEFGESQETYERYLDACKDFLENKDEDKDLSSLSKITKINYLLASLMGNRKESKRAYKWPARFSGVLVKVEEKWVFKYMQFSMTNPSRYPDIRFINEDEYKEKFKDLKAKMLIFKENCISTETKDIEELLINFQKVYLENTYSTKDILTNFFERREDVLLVGPEEMWHKGESEVREFIQDNRRKWDQMSIGIDEAIISINDDVAWVTTNGLARKRLSIEDACNREIDIIKGIFNYNISGRDKVFKIQRDISILLKEISKGEEFFWPFRLEGVLLKKDGRWLIHTLQISYPFMMILEGKYD
;
A
#
# COMPACT_ATOMS: atom_id res chain seq x y z
N MET A 1 31.12 15.90 10.88
CA MET A 1 31.32 15.13 9.62
C MET A 1 31.83 13.70 9.83
N LYS A 2 33.06 13.41 10.29
CA LYS A 2 33.48 11.99 10.48
C LYS A 2 32.68 11.24 11.54
N LYS A 3 32.48 11.84 12.73
CA LYS A 3 31.70 11.26 13.83
C LYS A 3 30.22 11.08 13.47
N GLU A 4 29.59 12.09 12.87
CA GLU A 4 28.18 12.01 12.42
C GLU A 4 27.98 10.92 11.35
N VAL A 5 28.93 10.72 10.44
CA VAL A 5 28.87 9.65 9.43
C VAL A 5 29.06 8.27 10.07
N GLU A 6 29.86 8.17 11.13
CA GLU A 6 30.11 6.94 11.88
C GLU A 6 28.91 6.57 12.78
N ASP A 7 28.29 7.56 13.42
CA ASP A 7 27.06 7.42 14.21
C ASP A 7 25.88 6.98 13.29
N LEU A 8 25.73 7.60 12.10
CA LEU A 8 24.70 7.21 11.13
C LEU A 8 24.87 5.78 10.61
N LYS A 9 26.11 5.35 10.34
CA LYS A 9 26.39 3.96 9.94
C LYS A 9 26.03 2.98 11.05
N THR A 10 26.35 3.32 12.30
CA THR A 10 26.02 2.49 13.47
C THR A 10 24.51 2.32 13.60
N VAL A 11 23.73 3.42 13.51
CA VAL A 11 22.27 3.34 13.56
C VAL A 11 21.72 2.53 12.38
N GLN A 12 22.25 2.71 11.18
CA GLN A 12 21.80 1.93 10.02
C GLN A 12 22.02 0.42 10.22
N GLU A 13 23.15 0.02 10.81
CA GLU A 13 23.43 -1.39 11.15
C GLU A 13 22.45 -1.91 12.21
N GLU A 14 22.18 -1.15 13.28
CA GLU A 14 21.19 -1.53 14.31
C GLU A 14 19.78 -1.73 13.72
N ILE A 15 19.39 -0.88 12.76
CA ILE A 15 18.08 -0.98 12.08
C ILE A 15 18.04 -2.16 11.12
N LYS A 16 19.16 -2.48 10.44
CA LYS A 16 19.28 -3.71 9.66
C LYS A 16 19.11 -4.94 10.54
N ASP A 17 19.70 -4.96 11.72
CA ASP A 17 19.56 -6.08 12.67
C ASP A 17 18.10 -6.28 13.10
N VAL A 18 17.36 -5.20 13.32
CA VAL A 18 15.91 -5.25 13.57
C VAL A 18 15.16 -5.90 12.40
N LEU A 19 15.43 -5.48 11.16
CA LEU A 19 14.80 -6.07 9.98
C LEU A 19 15.22 -7.52 9.73
N ILE A 20 16.47 -7.87 10.00
CA ILE A 20 16.96 -9.25 9.90
C ILE A 20 16.19 -10.13 10.88
N LYS A 21 16.03 -9.69 12.13
CA LYS A 21 15.26 -10.43 13.12
C LYS A 21 13.78 -10.58 12.70
N LEU A 22 13.18 -9.53 12.13
CA LEU A 22 11.82 -9.62 11.58
C LEU A 22 11.75 -10.63 10.43
N GLN A 23 12.71 -10.59 9.49
CA GLN A 23 12.81 -11.53 8.37
C GLN A 23 13.01 -12.97 8.84
N GLU A 24 13.80 -13.20 9.88
CA GLU A 24 13.99 -14.54 10.46
C GLU A 24 12.67 -15.12 10.97
N GLY A 25 11.85 -14.30 11.62
CA GLY A 25 10.49 -14.68 12.02
C GLY A 25 9.64 -15.12 10.81
N TYR A 26 9.59 -14.28 9.77
CA TYR A 26 8.89 -14.59 8.50
C TYR A 26 9.47 -15.78 7.73
N THR A 27 10.74 -16.13 7.95
CA THR A 27 11.39 -17.28 7.34
C THR A 27 11.07 -18.57 8.09
N LYS A 28 11.02 -18.50 9.43
CA LYS A 28 10.73 -19.66 10.29
C LYS A 28 9.25 -19.99 10.33
N ARG A 29 8.39 -18.97 10.43
CA ARG A 29 6.92 -19.08 10.50
C ARG A 29 6.42 -20.06 11.57
N ASP A 30 7.16 -20.17 12.67
CA ASP A 30 6.77 -20.99 13.81
C ASP A 30 6.00 -20.13 14.81
N ILE A 31 4.68 -20.26 14.84
CA ILE A 31 3.79 -19.50 15.73
C ILE A 31 4.19 -19.61 17.21
N ASN A 32 4.86 -20.69 17.62
CA ASN A 32 5.33 -20.86 19.00
C ASN A 32 6.49 -19.90 19.36
N LEU A 33 7.11 -19.26 18.36
CA LEU A 33 8.20 -18.31 18.52
C LEU A 33 7.74 -16.85 18.34
N ILE A 34 6.43 -16.59 18.23
CA ILE A 34 5.89 -15.25 17.99
C ILE A 34 6.36 -14.25 19.07
N ASP A 35 6.29 -14.63 20.33
CA ASP A 35 6.74 -13.79 21.46
C ASP A 35 8.24 -13.45 21.36
N GLU A 36 9.08 -14.44 21.02
CA GLU A 36 10.54 -14.29 20.95
C GLU A 36 10.97 -13.32 19.83
N TYR A 37 10.29 -13.42 18.70
CA TYR A 37 10.61 -12.65 17.50
C TYR A 37 9.97 -11.28 17.49
N VAL A 38 8.71 -11.17 17.90
CA VAL A 38 7.90 -9.96 17.71
C VAL A 38 8.01 -9.02 18.92
N ASP A 39 7.92 -9.52 20.14
CA ASP A 39 7.85 -8.67 21.33
C ASP A 39 9.06 -7.72 21.48
N PRO A 40 10.30 -8.14 21.17
CA PRO A 40 11.46 -7.24 21.25
C PRO A 40 11.54 -6.20 20.14
N LEU A 41 10.75 -6.35 19.07
CA LEU A 41 10.79 -5.48 17.89
C LEU A 41 9.70 -4.42 17.90
N ILE A 42 8.65 -4.58 18.70
CA ILE A 42 7.46 -3.73 18.67
C ILE A 42 7.35 -2.96 19.98
N SER A 43 7.11 -1.65 19.88
CA SER A 43 6.81 -0.81 21.03
C SER A 43 5.57 -1.33 21.78
N THR A 44 5.64 -1.42 23.11
CA THR A 44 4.49 -1.77 23.95
C THR A 44 3.58 -0.58 24.27
N ASP A 45 3.94 0.63 23.86
CA ASP A 45 3.11 1.82 24.08
C ASP A 45 1.75 1.72 23.37
N SER A 46 0.76 2.43 23.91
CA SER A 46 -0.61 2.42 23.43
C SER A 46 -0.83 3.00 22.03
N ASN A 47 0.20 3.63 21.44
CA ASN A 47 0.14 4.29 20.13
C ASN A 47 0.92 3.56 19.02
N VAL A 48 1.29 2.30 19.23
CA VAL A 48 1.82 1.45 18.15
C VAL A 48 0.70 0.97 17.24
N PHE A 49 0.93 0.88 15.93
CA PHE A 49 -0.03 0.30 15.00
C PHE A 49 0.65 -0.24 13.74
N ALA A 50 -0.07 -1.07 13.00
CA ALA A 50 0.37 -1.57 11.71
C ALA A 50 -0.77 -1.57 10.69
N VAL A 51 -0.40 -1.47 9.41
CA VAL A 51 -1.33 -1.55 8.29
C VAL A 51 -0.91 -2.70 7.38
N GLY A 52 -1.77 -3.70 7.24
CA GLY A 52 -1.60 -4.84 6.33
C GLY A 52 -1.89 -4.46 4.88
N THR A 53 -2.09 -5.44 4.01
CA THR A 53 -2.27 -5.21 2.56
C THR A 53 -3.73 -4.97 2.15
N ALA A 54 -4.70 -5.67 2.76
CA ALA A 54 -6.13 -5.57 2.49
C ALA A 54 -6.77 -4.36 3.17
N ASP A 55 -7.90 -3.85 2.69
CA ASP A 55 -8.44 -2.53 3.09
C ASP A 55 -8.81 -2.39 4.57
N ASP A 56 -9.22 -3.49 5.19
CA ASP A 56 -9.63 -3.60 6.58
C ASP A 56 -8.49 -3.99 7.54
N GLU A 57 -7.29 -4.31 7.02
CA GLU A 57 -6.12 -4.69 7.83
C GLU A 57 -5.45 -3.47 8.47
N TRP A 58 -6.12 -2.89 9.47
CA TRP A 58 -5.57 -1.86 10.35
C TRP A 58 -5.57 -2.38 11.79
N CYS A 59 -4.36 -2.53 12.33
CA CYS A 59 -4.11 -3.20 13.60
C CYS A 59 -3.60 -2.17 14.62
N PHE A 60 -4.39 -1.90 15.64
CA PHE A 60 -4.14 -0.86 16.64
C PHE A 60 -3.67 -1.44 17.97
N GLY A 61 -2.52 -0.97 18.43
CA GLY A 61 -1.89 -1.44 19.66
C GLY A 61 -1.09 -2.73 19.48
N TRP A 62 -0.21 -3.00 20.44
CA TRP A 62 0.76 -4.09 20.38
C TRP A 62 0.13 -5.45 20.08
N LYS A 63 -1.03 -5.73 20.69
CA LYS A 63 -1.71 -7.02 20.54
C LYS A 63 -2.19 -7.27 19.11
N GLU A 64 -2.91 -6.32 18.51
CA GLU A 64 -3.43 -6.48 17.15
C GLU A 64 -2.30 -6.52 16.12
N VAL A 65 -1.22 -5.76 16.33
CA VAL A 65 -0.05 -5.80 15.46
C VAL A 65 0.64 -7.18 15.50
N LYS A 66 0.71 -7.78 16.70
CA LYS A 66 1.24 -9.14 16.85
C LYS A 66 0.34 -10.18 16.18
N GLU A 67 -0.98 -10.06 16.34
CA GLU A 67 -1.97 -10.91 15.67
C GLU A 67 -1.88 -10.82 14.13
N LEU A 68 -1.57 -9.64 13.58
CA LEU A 68 -1.30 -9.48 12.14
C LEU A 68 -0.09 -10.31 11.70
N ILE A 69 1.04 -10.19 12.40
CA ILE A 69 2.27 -10.92 12.04
C ILE A 69 2.08 -12.44 12.23
N GLU A 70 1.38 -12.85 13.28
CA GLU A 70 1.01 -14.26 13.52
C GLU A 70 0.15 -14.80 12.38
N SER A 71 -0.90 -14.07 11.98
CA SER A 71 -1.75 -14.41 10.83
C SER A 71 -0.93 -14.48 9.53
N ASP A 72 0.01 -13.56 9.32
CA ASP A 72 0.87 -13.61 8.16
C ASP A 72 1.76 -14.86 8.13
N TRP A 73 2.26 -15.31 9.29
CA TRP A 73 3.03 -16.55 9.40
C TRP A 73 2.19 -17.79 9.10
N GLU A 74 0.90 -17.77 9.40
CA GLU A 74 -0.01 -18.88 9.08
C GLU A 74 -0.44 -18.89 7.61
N TYR A 75 -0.79 -17.73 7.04
CA TYR A 75 -1.55 -17.68 5.79
C TYR A 75 -0.89 -16.91 4.64
N TRP A 76 0.03 -15.99 4.93
CA TRP A 76 0.63 -15.17 3.87
C TRP A 76 1.71 -15.94 3.09
N GLY A 77 2.17 -15.43 1.95
CA GLY A 77 3.20 -16.11 1.15
C GLY A 77 4.59 -15.97 1.76
N ASP A 78 5.62 -16.44 1.05
CA ASP A 78 7.01 -16.32 1.52
C ASP A 78 7.50 -14.89 1.31
N LEU A 79 7.45 -14.09 2.39
CA LEU A 79 7.89 -12.71 2.44
C LEU A 79 9.42 -12.61 2.56
N VAL A 80 10.01 -11.82 1.67
CA VAL A 80 11.45 -11.51 1.68
C VAL A 80 11.67 -10.02 1.51
N PHE A 81 12.35 -9.39 2.46
CA PHE A 81 12.77 -7.99 2.42
C PHE A 81 14.11 -7.80 1.70
N ASP A 82 14.24 -6.72 0.93
CA ASP A 82 15.52 -6.27 0.35
C ASP A 82 16.29 -5.37 1.35
N ILE A 83 16.69 -5.94 2.47
CA ILE A 83 17.31 -5.24 3.61
C ILE A 83 18.57 -4.45 3.19
N GLU A 84 19.33 -4.98 2.23
CA GLU A 84 20.57 -4.34 1.78
C GLU A 84 20.34 -3.04 1.04
N ASN A 85 19.23 -2.93 0.29
CA ASN A 85 18.88 -1.74 -0.50
C ASN A 85 17.76 -0.91 0.13
N MET A 86 17.50 -1.07 1.43
CA MET A 86 16.52 -0.24 2.14
C MET A 86 16.90 1.24 2.06
N VAL A 87 15.91 2.10 1.88
CA VAL A 87 16.07 3.54 2.10
C VAL A 87 15.74 3.83 3.55
N PHE A 88 16.63 4.56 4.20
CA PHE A 88 16.63 4.80 5.62
C PHE A 88 17.04 6.25 5.90
N SER A 89 16.37 6.86 6.87
CA SER A 89 16.74 8.16 7.41
C SER A 89 16.47 8.18 8.93
N THR A 90 17.14 9.07 9.65
CA THR A 90 17.01 9.21 11.11
C THR A 90 17.16 10.66 11.55
N GLN A 91 16.54 11.00 12.68
CA GLN A 91 16.71 12.26 13.38
C GLN A 91 16.44 12.05 14.87
N GLY A 92 17.46 12.27 15.70
CA GLY A 92 17.39 11.97 17.13
C GLY A 92 17.14 10.49 17.39
N ASP A 93 16.24 10.19 18.33
CA ASP A 93 15.84 8.83 18.70
C ASP A 93 14.71 8.28 17.81
N THR A 94 14.56 8.80 16.59
CA THR A 94 13.59 8.34 15.60
C THR A 94 14.27 7.97 14.29
N ALA A 95 13.84 6.85 13.73
CA ALA A 95 14.29 6.28 12.48
C ALA A 95 13.07 5.93 11.62
N TRP A 96 13.19 6.06 10.30
CA TRP A 96 12.16 5.56 9.39
C TRP A 96 12.81 4.94 8.17
N LEU A 97 12.12 3.94 7.63
CA LEU A 97 12.64 3.16 6.52
C LEU A 97 11.54 2.75 5.56
N ILE A 98 11.97 2.43 4.35
CA ILE A 98 11.17 1.85 3.29
C ILE A 98 12.06 0.89 2.51
N THR A 99 11.59 -0.32 2.30
CA THR A 99 12.31 -1.35 1.57
C THR A 99 11.42 -2.01 0.54
N ARG A 100 12.02 -2.42 -0.58
CA ARG A 100 11.38 -3.40 -1.46
C ARG A 100 11.25 -4.71 -0.72
N ALA A 101 10.20 -5.43 -1.04
CA ALA A 101 9.96 -6.76 -0.56
C ALA A 101 9.40 -7.62 -1.70
N SER A 102 9.27 -8.90 -1.44
CA SER A 102 8.54 -9.78 -2.34
C SER A 102 7.83 -10.86 -1.55
N VAL A 103 6.67 -11.27 -2.05
CA VAL A 103 5.90 -12.37 -1.47
C VAL A 103 5.76 -13.46 -2.52
N SER A 104 6.20 -14.67 -2.20
CA SER A 104 6.11 -15.79 -3.13
C SER A 104 4.91 -16.68 -2.82
N TYR A 105 4.18 -17.09 -3.86
CA TYR A 105 3.06 -18.02 -3.78
C TYR A 105 3.24 -19.15 -4.79
N GLU A 106 2.95 -20.38 -4.36
CA GLU A 106 2.81 -21.52 -5.25
C GLU A 106 1.35 -21.73 -5.64
N PHE A 107 1.08 -21.76 -6.95
CA PHE A 107 -0.23 -22.08 -7.51
C PHE A 107 -0.16 -23.44 -8.17
N GLY A 108 -1.08 -24.34 -7.83
CA GLY A 108 -1.16 -25.68 -8.39
C GLY A 108 -2.59 -26.08 -8.73
N GLU A 109 -2.73 -27.05 -9.62
CA GLU A 109 -4.03 -27.67 -9.91
C GLU A 109 -4.37 -28.63 -8.77
N SER A 110 -5.46 -28.35 -8.05
CA SER A 110 -6.02 -29.23 -7.02
C SER A 110 -7.54 -29.12 -7.01
N GLN A 111 -8.21 -30.19 -6.59
CA GLN A 111 -9.66 -30.20 -6.43
C GLN A 111 -10.11 -29.07 -5.49
N GLU A 112 -9.37 -28.87 -4.38
CA GLU A 112 -9.61 -27.79 -3.41
C GLU A 112 -9.55 -26.39 -4.06
N THR A 113 -8.61 -26.15 -4.97
CA THR A 113 -8.54 -24.88 -5.69
C THR A 113 -9.77 -24.66 -6.55
N TYR A 114 -10.24 -25.68 -7.29
CA TYR A 114 -11.46 -25.57 -8.09
C TYR A 114 -12.70 -25.36 -7.21
N GLU A 115 -12.80 -26.05 -6.09
CA GLU A 115 -13.90 -25.89 -5.12
C GLU A 115 -13.93 -24.48 -4.55
N ARG A 116 -12.80 -23.92 -4.13
CA ARG A 116 -12.70 -22.53 -3.64
C ARG A 116 -13.16 -21.50 -4.69
N TYR A 117 -12.80 -21.69 -5.96
CA TYR A 117 -13.25 -20.80 -7.02
C TYR A 117 -14.76 -20.95 -7.31
N LEU A 118 -15.30 -22.16 -7.23
CA LEU A 118 -16.73 -22.40 -7.36
C LEU A 118 -17.53 -21.78 -6.21
N ASP A 119 -17.03 -21.90 -4.98
CA ASP A 119 -17.62 -21.27 -3.79
C ASP A 119 -17.61 -19.74 -3.93
N ALA A 120 -16.49 -19.14 -4.33
CA ALA A 120 -16.42 -17.71 -4.60
C ALA A 120 -17.41 -17.27 -5.70
N CYS A 121 -17.58 -18.06 -6.78
CA CYS A 121 -18.59 -17.79 -7.80
C CYS A 121 -20.02 -17.87 -7.23
N LYS A 122 -20.28 -18.85 -6.36
CA LYS A 122 -21.57 -19.03 -5.69
C LYS A 122 -21.87 -17.86 -4.76
N ASP A 123 -20.89 -17.38 -3.99
CA ASP A 123 -21.07 -16.25 -3.08
C ASP A 123 -21.43 -14.96 -3.83
N PHE A 124 -20.81 -14.69 -4.99
CA PHE A 124 -21.20 -13.57 -5.86
C PHE A 124 -22.64 -13.69 -6.40
N LEU A 125 -23.14 -14.90 -6.64
CA LEU A 125 -24.50 -15.15 -7.12
C LEU A 125 -25.54 -15.10 -5.99
N GLU A 126 -25.16 -15.51 -4.78
CA GLU A 126 -26.03 -15.59 -3.60
C GLU A 126 -26.11 -14.27 -2.82
N ASN A 127 -25.43 -13.21 -3.27
CA ASN A 127 -25.41 -11.88 -2.63
C ASN A 127 -24.86 -11.92 -1.20
N LYS A 128 -23.82 -12.72 -0.94
CA LYS A 128 -23.18 -12.74 0.37
C LYS A 128 -22.26 -11.54 0.56
N ASP A 129 -22.14 -11.12 1.82
CA ASP A 129 -21.18 -10.15 2.33
C ASP A 129 -21.16 -8.82 1.55
N GLU A 130 -19.97 -8.43 1.08
CA GLU A 130 -19.65 -7.11 0.54
C GLU A 130 -20.21 -6.85 -0.86
N ASP A 131 -20.68 -7.91 -1.55
CA ASP A 131 -21.06 -7.87 -2.96
C ASP A 131 -22.57 -7.97 -3.20
N LYS A 132 -23.36 -7.92 -2.12
CA LYS A 132 -24.82 -7.98 -2.17
C LYS A 132 -25.44 -6.92 -3.08
N ASP A 133 -24.87 -5.72 -3.07
CA ASP A 133 -25.40 -4.54 -3.77
C ASP A 133 -24.89 -4.41 -5.22
N LEU A 134 -24.04 -5.34 -5.69
CA LEU A 134 -23.58 -5.31 -7.08
C LEU A 134 -24.71 -5.60 -8.07
N SER A 135 -24.67 -4.90 -9.21
CA SER A 135 -25.54 -5.20 -10.36
C SER A 135 -25.25 -6.61 -10.91
N SER A 136 -26.23 -7.22 -11.59
CA SER A 136 -26.04 -8.52 -12.24
C SER A 136 -24.88 -8.51 -13.24
N LEU A 137 -24.67 -7.38 -13.95
CA LEU A 137 -23.54 -7.21 -14.86
C LEU A 137 -22.21 -7.27 -14.09
N SER A 138 -22.09 -6.51 -13.00
CA SER A 138 -20.88 -6.50 -12.17
C SER A 138 -20.57 -7.84 -11.53
N LYS A 139 -21.60 -8.62 -11.16
CA LYS A 139 -21.44 -9.99 -10.65
C LYS A 139 -20.85 -10.91 -11.73
N ILE A 140 -21.43 -10.90 -12.93
CA ILE A 140 -20.96 -11.73 -14.04
C ILE A 140 -19.53 -11.36 -14.46
N THR A 141 -19.20 -10.06 -14.51
CA THR A 141 -17.84 -9.62 -14.88
C THR A 141 -16.80 -9.94 -13.81
N LYS A 142 -17.14 -9.86 -12.51
CA LYS A 142 -16.29 -10.36 -11.41
C LYS A 142 -16.04 -11.87 -11.51
N ILE A 143 -17.08 -12.66 -11.76
CA ILE A 143 -16.95 -14.12 -11.98
C ILE A 143 -16.04 -14.38 -13.18
N ASN A 144 -16.24 -13.69 -14.30
CA ASN A 144 -15.40 -13.82 -15.48
C ASN A 144 -13.93 -13.48 -15.19
N TYR A 145 -13.67 -12.42 -14.42
CA TYR A 145 -12.32 -12.05 -13.99
C TYR A 145 -11.65 -13.11 -13.11
N LEU A 146 -12.39 -13.66 -12.14
CA LEU A 146 -11.90 -14.73 -11.28
C LEU A 146 -11.56 -15.97 -12.12
N LEU A 147 -12.47 -16.42 -12.98
CA LEU A 147 -12.27 -17.59 -13.84
C LEU A 147 -11.17 -17.38 -14.88
N ALA A 148 -11.04 -16.18 -15.47
CA ALA A 148 -9.95 -15.86 -16.37
C ALA A 148 -8.57 -15.96 -15.70
N SER A 149 -8.51 -15.71 -14.39
CA SER A 149 -7.30 -15.89 -13.59
C SER A 149 -6.99 -17.36 -13.29
N LEU A 150 -8.00 -18.24 -13.30
CA LEU A 150 -7.86 -19.70 -13.10
C LEU A 150 -7.54 -20.48 -14.40
N MET A 151 -8.06 -20.03 -15.54
CA MET A 151 -8.10 -20.80 -16.80
C MET A 151 -6.74 -21.03 -17.50
N GLY A 152 -5.62 -20.72 -16.83
CA GLY A 152 -4.26 -21.01 -17.27
C GLY A 152 -3.85 -22.49 -17.22
N ASN A 153 -4.74 -23.42 -17.56
CA ASN A 153 -4.57 -24.89 -17.55
C ASN A 153 -3.15 -25.33 -17.97
N ARG A 154 -2.33 -26.05 -17.18
CA ARG A 154 -1.09 -26.69 -17.71
C ARG A 154 -0.64 -27.93 -16.93
N LYS A 155 -0.25 -28.92 -17.74
CA LYS A 155 0.29 -30.26 -17.47
C LYS A 155 1.50 -30.39 -16.52
N GLU A 156 1.98 -29.35 -15.84
CA GLU A 156 3.15 -29.43 -14.95
C GLU A 156 2.87 -28.87 -13.56
N SER A 157 3.35 -29.60 -12.55
CA SER A 157 3.07 -29.41 -11.12
C SER A 157 3.67 -28.12 -10.58
N LYS A 158 2.80 -27.24 -10.07
CA LYS A 158 3.08 -26.02 -9.28
C LYS A 158 3.88 -24.93 -10.00
N ARG A 159 3.39 -23.69 -9.92
CA ARG A 159 4.11 -22.48 -10.35
C ARG A 159 4.31 -21.55 -9.17
N ALA A 160 5.56 -21.14 -8.96
CA ALA A 160 5.89 -20.09 -8.02
C ALA A 160 5.78 -18.72 -8.73
N TYR A 161 5.00 -17.82 -8.16
CA TYR A 161 4.96 -16.41 -8.54
C TYR A 161 5.56 -15.59 -7.42
N LYS A 162 6.45 -14.67 -7.79
CA LYS A 162 7.09 -13.74 -6.88
C LYS A 162 6.45 -12.37 -7.08
N TRP A 163 5.64 -11.96 -6.12
CA TRP A 163 4.93 -10.70 -6.17
C TRP A 163 5.78 -9.58 -5.59
N PRO A 164 5.94 -8.46 -6.31
CA PRO A 164 6.60 -7.28 -5.77
C PRO A 164 5.76 -6.65 -4.65
N ALA A 165 6.36 -6.51 -3.48
CA ALA A 165 5.77 -5.93 -2.28
C ALA A 165 6.68 -4.84 -1.70
N ARG A 166 6.25 -4.23 -0.60
CA ARG A 166 6.95 -3.16 0.09
C ARG A 166 6.66 -3.22 1.58
N PHE A 167 7.68 -2.88 2.35
CA PHE A 167 7.57 -2.64 3.78
C PHE A 167 8.07 -1.23 4.09
N SER A 168 7.30 -0.49 4.88
CA SER A 168 7.70 0.77 5.48
C SER A 168 7.49 0.72 6.98
N GLY A 169 8.28 1.49 7.73
CA GLY A 169 8.15 1.54 9.18
C GLY A 169 8.84 2.73 9.81
N VAL A 170 8.35 3.09 10.99
CA VAL A 170 8.95 4.09 11.88
C VAL A 170 9.36 3.39 13.17
N LEU A 171 10.61 3.59 13.56
CA LEU A 171 11.21 3.06 14.77
C LEU A 171 11.60 4.20 15.70
N VAL A 172 11.49 3.95 17.00
CA VAL A 172 12.01 4.85 18.03
C VAL A 172 12.95 4.09 18.96
N LYS A 173 13.92 4.82 19.52
CA LYS A 173 14.88 4.24 20.45
C LYS A 173 14.33 4.30 21.87
N VAL A 174 14.10 3.15 22.48
CA VAL A 174 13.62 2.97 23.87
C VAL A 174 14.63 2.12 24.62
N GLU A 175 15.16 2.62 25.74
CA GLU A 175 16.16 1.91 26.56
C GLU A 175 17.32 1.32 25.73
N GLU A 176 17.88 2.14 24.82
CA GLU A 176 18.94 1.77 23.87
C GLU A 176 18.56 0.75 22.79
N LYS A 177 17.27 0.43 22.61
CA LYS A 177 16.79 -0.50 21.57
C LYS A 177 15.85 0.19 20.60
N TRP A 178 16.02 -0.10 19.32
CA TRP A 178 15.07 0.33 18.29
C TRP A 178 13.86 -0.59 18.26
N VAL A 179 12.67 0.01 18.36
CA VAL A 179 11.39 -0.71 18.28
C VAL A 179 10.45 -0.01 17.31
N PHE A 180 9.67 -0.78 16.55
CA PHE A 180 8.65 -0.27 15.66
C PHE A 180 7.53 0.42 16.45
N LYS A 181 7.22 1.65 16.05
CA LYS A 181 6.00 2.39 16.40
C LYS A 181 4.94 2.30 15.33
N TYR A 182 5.38 2.05 14.10
CA TYR A 182 4.52 1.95 12.95
C TYR A 182 5.13 1.01 11.92
N MET A 183 4.28 0.19 11.30
CA MET A 183 4.63 -0.68 10.18
C MET A 183 3.54 -0.62 9.11
N GLN A 184 3.93 -0.70 7.85
CA GLN A 184 3.00 -0.91 6.76
C GLN A 184 3.55 -1.94 5.77
N PHE A 185 2.70 -2.92 5.46
CA PHE A 185 2.87 -3.85 4.37
C PHE A 185 2.02 -3.37 3.20
N SER A 186 2.60 -3.31 2.01
CA SER A 186 1.83 -2.99 0.81
C SER A 186 2.30 -3.81 -0.37
N MET A 187 1.35 -4.22 -1.20
CA MET A 187 1.66 -4.78 -2.50
C MET A 187 1.92 -3.65 -3.48
N THR A 188 2.91 -3.82 -4.34
CA THR A 188 3.01 -2.92 -5.49
C THR A 188 1.89 -3.28 -6.46
N ASN A 189 1.26 -2.28 -7.04
CA ASN A 189 0.15 -2.46 -7.95
C ASN A 189 0.57 -1.91 -9.32
N PRO A 190 1.22 -2.73 -10.17
CA PRO A 190 1.55 -2.31 -11.53
C PRO A 190 0.31 -2.35 -12.45
N SER A 191 -0.87 -2.78 -11.95
CA SER A 191 -2.10 -2.70 -12.73
C SER A 191 -2.56 -1.26 -12.89
N ARG A 192 -3.10 -1.00 -14.08
CA ARG A 192 -3.79 0.25 -14.44
C ARG A 192 -5.06 0.50 -13.59
N TYR A 193 -5.56 -0.53 -12.92
CA TYR A 193 -6.73 -0.49 -12.04
C TYR A 193 -6.38 -1.02 -10.64
N PRO A 194 -6.58 -0.21 -9.58
CA PRO A 194 -6.59 -0.68 -8.20
C PRO A 194 -7.57 -1.84 -7.98
N ASP A 195 -7.28 -2.66 -6.98
CA ASP A 195 -8.09 -3.85 -6.68
C ASP A 195 -9.50 -3.53 -6.26
N ILE A 196 -9.60 -2.53 -5.39
CA ILE A 196 -10.83 -2.10 -4.78
C ILE A 196 -11.29 -0.87 -5.52
N ARG A 197 -12.55 -0.89 -5.95
CA ARG A 197 -13.21 0.24 -6.58
C ARG A 197 -14.63 0.36 -6.07
N PHE A 198 -15.05 1.59 -5.80
CA PHE A 198 -16.42 1.93 -5.45
C PHE A 198 -17.17 2.52 -6.65
N ILE A 199 -18.49 2.38 -6.64
CA ILE A 199 -19.42 2.96 -7.60
C ILE A 199 -19.57 4.47 -7.33
N ASN A 200 -19.54 4.87 -6.06
CA ASN A 200 -19.67 6.26 -5.62
C ASN A 200 -19.00 6.49 -4.26
N GLU A 201 -18.98 7.75 -3.82
CA GLU A 201 -18.41 8.12 -2.52
C GLU A 201 -19.18 7.57 -1.32
N ASP A 202 -20.48 7.33 -1.44
CA ASP A 202 -21.30 6.87 -0.31
C ASP A 202 -21.01 5.39 -0.01
N GLU A 203 -20.78 4.57 -1.04
CA GLU A 203 -20.30 3.19 -0.89
C GLU A 203 -18.94 3.15 -0.19
N TYR A 204 -18.00 4.04 -0.58
CA TYR A 204 -16.72 4.21 0.12
C TYR A 204 -16.92 4.56 1.59
N LYS A 205 -17.75 5.58 1.88
CA LYS A 205 -18.00 6.05 3.26
C LYS A 205 -18.60 4.95 4.12
N GLU A 206 -19.52 4.16 3.59
CA GLU A 206 -20.15 3.07 4.35
C GLU A 206 -19.16 1.92 4.57
N LYS A 207 -18.42 1.48 3.54
CA LYS A 207 -17.40 0.42 3.67
C LYS A 207 -16.33 0.77 4.70
N PHE A 208 -15.88 2.02 4.74
CA PHE A 208 -14.82 2.48 5.64
C PHE A 208 -15.31 3.09 6.96
N LYS A 209 -16.61 3.04 7.24
CA LYS A 209 -17.21 3.68 8.42
C LYS A 209 -16.65 3.14 9.74
N ASP A 210 -16.61 1.81 9.87
CA ASP A 210 -16.14 1.16 11.10
C ASP A 210 -14.63 1.34 11.27
N LEU A 211 -13.87 1.27 10.17
CA LEU A 211 -12.45 1.59 10.20
C LEU A 211 -12.22 3.03 10.65
N LYS A 212 -12.94 3.99 10.06
CA LYS A 212 -12.84 5.40 10.43
C LYS A 212 -13.13 5.63 11.91
N ALA A 213 -14.12 4.94 12.46
CA ALA A 213 -14.41 4.99 13.89
C ALA A 213 -13.25 4.45 14.74
N LYS A 214 -12.65 3.30 14.36
CA LYS A 214 -11.46 2.75 15.04
C LYS A 214 -10.28 3.70 14.97
N MET A 215 -9.99 4.28 13.80
CA MET A 215 -8.92 5.25 13.60
C MET A 215 -9.12 6.49 14.47
N LEU A 216 -10.35 7.02 14.57
CA LEU A 216 -10.66 8.17 15.43
C LEU A 216 -10.43 7.87 16.91
N ILE A 217 -10.83 6.68 17.39
CA ILE A 217 -10.58 6.25 18.77
C ILE A 217 -9.06 6.13 19.02
N PHE A 218 -8.35 5.46 18.12
CA PHE A 218 -6.90 5.29 18.26
C PHE A 218 -6.13 6.62 18.20
N LYS A 219 -6.58 7.55 17.35
CA LYS A 219 -6.03 8.90 17.22
C LYS A 219 -5.98 9.62 18.56
N GLU A 220 -6.93 9.40 19.47
CA GLU A 220 -6.93 10.01 20.82
C GLU A 220 -5.65 9.70 21.61
N ASN A 221 -5.03 8.53 21.38
CA ASN A 221 -3.76 8.14 22.00
C ASN A 221 -2.53 8.80 21.37
N CYS A 222 -2.70 9.48 20.23
CA CYS A 222 -1.61 10.09 19.45
C CYS A 222 -1.63 11.62 19.51
N ILE A 223 -2.73 12.23 20.01
CA ILE A 223 -2.90 13.68 20.01
C ILE A 223 -1.79 14.36 20.80
N SER A 224 -1.21 15.40 20.20
CA SER A 224 -0.28 16.31 20.83
C SER A 224 -0.70 17.76 20.54
N THR A 225 0.00 18.74 21.10
CA THR A 225 -0.26 20.16 20.82
C THR A 225 0.02 20.56 19.37
N GLU A 226 0.83 19.78 18.65
CA GLU A 226 1.31 20.09 17.30
C GLU A 226 0.59 19.30 16.20
N THR A 227 -0.27 18.33 16.54
CA THR A 227 -1.00 17.55 15.53
C THR A 227 -1.87 18.45 14.64
N LYS A 228 -2.40 19.55 15.20
CA LYS A 228 -3.20 20.53 14.45
C LYS A 228 -2.39 21.24 13.36
N ASP A 229 -1.11 21.51 13.61
CA ASP A 229 -0.24 22.16 12.62
C ASP A 229 -0.01 21.23 11.42
N ILE A 230 0.10 19.92 11.69
CA ILE A 230 0.23 18.88 10.66
C ILE A 230 -1.11 18.70 9.91
N GLU A 231 -2.24 18.69 10.61
CA GLU A 231 -3.57 18.67 9.97
C GLU A 231 -3.75 19.87 9.04
N GLU A 232 -3.38 21.08 9.47
CA GLU A 232 -3.43 22.29 8.65
C GLU A 232 -2.50 22.18 7.43
N LEU A 233 -1.29 21.64 7.61
CA LEU A 233 -0.38 21.34 6.50
C LEU A 233 -1.04 20.42 5.47
N LEU A 234 -1.68 19.32 5.90
CA LEU A 234 -2.33 18.37 5.01
C LEU A 234 -3.56 18.97 4.31
N ILE A 235 -4.34 19.81 5.01
CA ILE A 235 -5.47 20.54 4.43
C ILE A 235 -4.97 21.45 3.30
N ASN A 236 -3.90 22.19 3.55
CA ASN A 236 -3.32 23.11 2.57
C ASN A 236 -2.65 22.36 1.41
N PHE A 237 -1.99 21.23 1.69
CA PHE A 237 -1.41 20.37 0.67
C PHE A 237 -2.48 19.81 -0.27
N GLN A 238 -3.55 19.21 0.27
CA GLN A 238 -4.66 18.67 -0.51
C GLN A 238 -5.28 19.72 -1.44
N LYS A 239 -5.49 20.95 -0.94
CA LYS A 239 -6.09 22.05 -1.72
C LYS A 239 -5.30 22.41 -2.97
N VAL A 240 -3.99 22.18 -3.00
CA VAL A 240 -3.11 22.61 -4.11
C VAL A 240 -2.50 21.44 -4.88
N TYR A 241 -2.54 20.22 -4.34
CA TYR A 241 -1.85 19.05 -4.89
C TYR A 241 -2.22 18.79 -6.34
N LEU A 242 -3.51 18.77 -6.67
CA LEU A 242 -4.00 18.56 -8.04
C LEU A 242 -4.18 19.85 -8.85
N GLU A 243 -4.03 21.02 -8.22
CA GLU A 243 -4.32 22.30 -8.85
C GLU A 243 -3.19 22.76 -9.80
N ASN A 244 -3.43 22.68 -11.10
CA ASN A 244 -2.45 23.05 -12.14
C ASN A 244 -2.04 24.53 -12.12
N THR A 245 -2.78 25.38 -11.42
CA THR A 245 -2.43 26.81 -11.21
C THR A 245 -1.22 26.99 -10.29
N TYR A 246 -0.92 26.01 -9.44
CA TYR A 246 0.27 25.99 -8.59
C TYR A 246 1.38 25.22 -9.28
N SER A 247 2.58 25.81 -9.37
CA SER A 247 3.72 25.08 -9.93
C SER A 247 4.14 23.95 -8.99
N THR A 248 4.62 22.82 -9.54
CA THR A 248 5.13 21.73 -8.71
C THR A 248 6.32 22.18 -7.85
N LYS A 249 7.07 23.20 -8.30
CA LYS A 249 8.16 23.81 -7.52
C LYS A 249 7.65 24.52 -6.26
N ASP A 250 6.52 25.22 -6.36
CA ASP A 250 5.92 25.90 -5.22
C ASP A 250 5.40 24.89 -4.19
N ILE A 251 4.82 23.77 -4.67
CA ILE A 251 4.41 22.68 -3.78
C ILE A 251 5.62 22.15 -3.00
N LEU A 252 6.72 21.81 -3.69
CA LEU A 252 7.89 21.30 -2.98
C LEU A 252 8.46 22.33 -2.00
N THR A 253 8.48 23.61 -2.37
CA THR A 253 8.97 24.67 -1.49
C THR A 253 8.13 24.84 -0.22
N ASN A 254 6.81 24.64 -0.32
CA ASN A 254 5.89 24.94 0.76
C ASN A 254 5.60 23.73 1.65
N PHE A 255 5.68 22.50 1.12
CA PHE A 255 5.23 21.30 1.81
C PHE A 255 6.32 20.27 2.03
N PHE A 256 7.42 20.30 1.27
CA PHE A 256 8.47 19.29 1.38
C PHE A 256 9.74 19.86 2.01
N GLU A 257 10.44 18.99 2.72
CA GLU A 257 11.79 19.29 3.22
C GLU A 257 12.74 19.48 2.04
N ARG A 258 13.78 20.32 2.19
CA ARG A 258 14.75 20.58 1.11
C ARG A 258 16.02 19.76 1.26
N ARG A 259 15.86 18.45 1.44
CA ARG A 259 16.98 17.50 1.45
C ARG A 259 17.06 16.71 0.15
N GLU A 260 18.27 16.22 -0.16
CA GLU A 260 18.50 15.36 -1.32
C GLU A 260 17.86 13.97 -1.17
N ASP A 261 17.53 13.56 0.06
CA ASP A 261 16.92 12.26 0.39
C ASP A 261 15.40 12.31 0.55
N VAL A 262 14.74 13.42 0.20
CA VAL A 262 13.28 13.47 0.07
C VAL A 262 12.81 12.37 -0.85
N LEU A 263 11.77 11.65 -0.42
CA LEU A 263 11.31 10.46 -1.11
C LEU A 263 9.80 10.48 -1.27
N LEU A 264 9.34 10.27 -2.50
CA LEU A 264 7.96 9.99 -2.80
C LEU A 264 7.86 8.62 -3.45
N VAL A 265 7.03 7.73 -2.89
CA VAL A 265 6.79 6.41 -3.46
C VAL A 265 5.33 6.22 -3.83
N GLY A 266 5.10 5.86 -5.09
CA GLY A 266 3.77 5.56 -5.60
C GLY A 266 3.33 4.12 -5.33
N PRO A 267 2.10 3.77 -5.75
CA PRO A 267 1.58 2.41 -5.67
C PRO A 267 2.31 1.45 -6.64
N GLU A 268 2.95 1.98 -7.69
CA GLU A 268 3.86 1.25 -8.58
C GLU A 268 5.24 0.97 -7.94
N GLU A 269 6.11 0.24 -8.65
CA GLU A 269 7.46 -0.09 -8.17
C GLU A 269 8.45 1.10 -8.18
N MET A 270 8.08 2.22 -8.82
CA MET A 270 8.95 3.38 -8.99
C MET A 270 9.03 4.23 -7.73
N TRP A 271 10.25 4.67 -7.42
CA TRP A 271 10.58 5.49 -6.26
C TRP A 271 11.12 6.81 -6.80
N HIS A 272 10.62 7.93 -6.30
CA HIS A 272 10.96 9.26 -6.78
C HIS A 272 11.77 9.99 -5.72
N LYS A 273 13.08 10.11 -5.94
CA LYS A 273 14.01 10.70 -4.98
C LYS A 273 14.47 12.10 -5.40
N GLY A 274 14.47 13.01 -4.44
CA GLY A 274 14.90 14.39 -4.63
C GLY A 274 13.92 15.25 -5.43
N GLU A 275 14.23 16.54 -5.55
CA GLU A 275 13.28 17.55 -6.04
C GLU A 275 12.72 17.24 -7.44
N SER A 276 13.59 16.81 -8.37
CA SER A 276 13.20 16.62 -9.77
C SER A 276 12.20 15.47 -9.95
N GLU A 277 12.50 14.30 -9.38
CA GLU A 277 11.65 13.11 -9.56
C GLU A 277 10.33 13.25 -8.78
N VAL A 278 10.36 13.87 -7.59
CA VAL A 278 9.14 14.16 -6.82
C VAL A 278 8.22 15.10 -7.60
N ARG A 279 8.76 16.11 -8.28
CA ARG A 279 7.96 17.01 -9.14
C ARG A 279 7.33 16.27 -10.32
N GLU A 280 8.04 15.32 -10.91
CA GLU A 280 7.51 14.49 -11.99
C GLU A 280 6.35 13.63 -11.49
N PHE A 281 6.50 12.97 -10.34
CA PHE A 281 5.43 12.20 -9.72
C PHE A 281 4.15 13.01 -9.46
N ILE A 282 4.29 14.22 -8.91
CA ILE A 282 3.14 15.11 -8.67
C ILE A 282 2.47 15.48 -10.00
N GLN A 283 3.27 15.77 -11.02
CA GLN A 283 2.77 16.11 -12.35
C GLN A 283 2.02 14.94 -13.01
N ASP A 284 2.47 13.71 -12.80
CA ASP A 284 1.80 12.52 -13.31
C ASP A 284 0.50 12.24 -12.57
N ASN A 285 0.46 12.45 -11.24
CA ASN A 285 -0.80 12.37 -10.50
C ASN A 285 -1.82 13.41 -10.94
N ARG A 286 -1.40 14.65 -11.24
CA ARG A 286 -2.27 15.70 -11.81
C ARG A 286 -2.87 15.33 -13.16
N ARG A 287 -2.17 14.52 -13.96
CA ARG A 287 -2.69 13.98 -15.24
C ARG A 287 -3.58 12.76 -15.02
N LYS A 288 -3.32 12.00 -13.95
CA LYS A 288 -4.01 10.75 -13.64
C LYS A 288 -5.36 10.99 -12.97
N TRP A 289 -5.46 11.93 -12.04
CA TRP A 289 -6.62 12.11 -11.18
C TRP A 289 -7.39 13.38 -11.48
N ASP A 290 -8.72 13.27 -11.48
CA ASP A 290 -9.58 14.46 -11.56
C ASP A 290 -9.73 15.08 -10.17
N GLN A 291 -9.83 14.24 -9.13
CA GLN A 291 -9.91 14.65 -7.73
C GLN A 291 -9.19 13.64 -6.83
N MET A 292 -8.65 14.13 -5.72
CA MET A 292 -8.12 13.32 -4.64
C MET A 292 -8.48 13.98 -3.32
N SER A 293 -8.98 13.20 -2.37
CA SER A 293 -9.20 13.61 -0.99
C SER A 293 -8.42 12.71 -0.04
N ILE A 294 -7.90 13.32 1.02
CA ILE A 294 -7.17 12.71 2.13
C ILE A 294 -8.12 12.72 3.32
N GLY A 295 -8.22 11.61 4.04
CA GLY A 295 -8.98 11.45 5.27
C GLY A 295 -8.31 12.16 6.45
N ILE A 296 -8.24 13.49 6.41
CA ILE A 296 -7.48 14.29 7.40
C ILE A 296 -8.11 14.20 8.79
N ASP A 297 -9.45 14.17 8.87
CA ASP A 297 -10.17 14.12 10.16
C ASP A 297 -9.79 12.89 10.99
N GLU A 298 -9.66 11.74 10.33
CA GLU A 298 -9.27 10.45 10.93
C GLU A 298 -7.77 10.16 10.88
N ALA A 299 -6.94 11.06 10.35
CA ALA A 299 -5.52 10.81 10.20
C ALA A 299 -4.84 10.54 11.55
N ILE A 300 -4.08 9.46 11.61
CA ILE A 300 -3.27 9.09 12.78
C ILE A 300 -1.95 9.83 12.64
N ILE A 301 -1.70 10.79 13.52
CA ILE A 301 -0.50 11.61 13.53
C ILE A 301 0.21 11.36 14.85
N SER A 302 1.41 10.80 14.79
CA SER A 302 2.27 10.59 15.94
C SER A 302 3.52 11.46 15.81
N ILE A 303 4.02 11.95 16.95
CA ILE A 303 5.16 12.88 17.00
C ILE A 303 6.15 12.36 18.04
N ASN A 304 7.43 12.34 17.66
CA ASN A 304 8.55 12.13 18.55
C ASN A 304 9.60 13.21 18.27
N ASP A 305 9.72 14.17 19.19
CA ASP A 305 10.51 15.38 19.03
C ASP A 305 10.24 16.12 17.71
N ASP A 306 11.26 16.28 16.87
CA ASP A 306 11.20 16.99 15.59
C ASP A 306 10.84 16.06 14.41
N VAL A 307 10.30 14.87 14.67
CA VAL A 307 9.84 13.91 13.67
C VAL A 307 8.38 13.58 13.93
N ALA A 308 7.58 13.60 12.88
CA ALA A 308 6.20 13.13 12.92
C ALA A 308 5.95 12.12 11.81
N TRP A 309 5.03 11.19 12.03
CA TRP A 309 4.52 10.32 10.98
C TRP A 309 3.00 10.36 10.96
N VAL A 310 2.46 10.38 9.75
CA VAL A 310 1.03 10.42 9.47
C VAL A 310 0.63 9.23 8.63
N THR A 311 -0.47 8.56 9.01
CA THR A 311 -1.08 7.49 8.23
C THR A 311 -2.58 7.73 8.13
N THR A 312 -3.13 7.67 6.92
CA THR A 312 -4.58 7.80 6.69
C THR A 312 -5.03 7.13 5.39
N ASN A 313 -6.34 7.02 5.20
CA ASN A 313 -6.96 6.67 3.93
C ASN A 313 -7.24 7.93 3.10
N GLY A 314 -7.52 7.73 1.82
CA GLY A 314 -7.98 8.75 0.91
C GLY A 314 -8.78 8.16 -0.23
N LEU A 315 -9.42 9.03 -1.01
CA LEU A 315 -10.22 8.64 -2.16
C LEU A 315 -9.78 9.40 -3.40
N ALA A 316 -9.38 8.66 -4.43
CA ALA A 316 -9.08 9.23 -5.74
C ALA A 316 -10.29 9.02 -6.68
N ARG A 317 -10.61 10.05 -7.47
CA ARG A 317 -11.67 10.01 -8.47
C ARG A 317 -11.09 10.24 -9.86
N LYS A 318 -11.55 9.46 -10.82
CA LYS A 318 -11.31 9.66 -12.25
C LYS A 318 -12.57 9.35 -13.04
N ARG A 319 -12.93 10.22 -13.98
CA ARG A 319 -13.89 9.92 -15.02
C ARG A 319 -13.16 9.39 -16.25
N LEU A 320 -13.59 8.23 -16.73
CA LEU A 320 -13.07 7.62 -17.93
C LEU A 320 -14.24 7.05 -18.72
N SER A 321 -14.43 7.54 -19.94
CA SER A 321 -15.51 7.01 -20.79
C SER A 321 -15.27 5.54 -21.10
N ILE A 322 -16.35 4.77 -21.32
CA ILE A 322 -16.22 3.37 -21.71
C ILE A 322 -15.40 3.24 -23.01
N GLU A 323 -15.61 4.14 -23.96
CA GLU A 323 -14.88 4.16 -25.23
C GLU A 323 -13.38 4.41 -25.02
N ASP A 324 -13.01 5.41 -24.20
CA ASP A 324 -11.61 5.68 -23.88
C ASP A 324 -10.94 4.52 -23.14
N ALA A 325 -11.66 3.88 -22.21
CA ALA A 325 -11.18 2.70 -21.50
C ALA A 325 -10.91 1.55 -22.48
N CYS A 326 -11.84 1.27 -23.39
CA CYS A 326 -11.70 0.26 -24.43
C CYS A 326 -10.54 0.58 -25.39
N ASN A 327 -10.39 1.84 -25.82
CA ASN A 327 -9.31 2.24 -26.72
C ASN A 327 -7.93 2.05 -26.08
N ARG A 328 -7.78 2.43 -24.81
CA ARG A 328 -6.54 2.17 -24.05
C ARG A 328 -6.26 0.69 -23.92
N GLU A 329 -7.28 -0.12 -23.64
CA GLU A 329 -7.14 -1.58 -23.53
C GLU A 329 -6.71 -2.22 -24.85
N ILE A 330 -7.27 -1.75 -25.98
CA ILE A 330 -6.89 -2.20 -27.32
C ILE A 330 -5.41 -1.94 -27.57
N ASP A 331 -4.88 -0.78 -27.19
CA ASP A 331 -3.48 -0.43 -27.38
C ASP A 331 -2.54 -1.29 -26.49
N ILE A 332 -2.96 -1.61 -25.27
CA ILE A 332 -2.25 -2.57 -24.41
C ILE A 332 -2.22 -3.95 -25.05
N ILE A 333 -3.37 -4.45 -25.52
CA ILE A 333 -3.49 -5.75 -26.19
C ILE A 333 -2.61 -5.81 -27.45
N LYS A 334 -2.53 -4.73 -28.25
CA LYS A 334 -1.61 -4.64 -29.39
C LYS A 334 -0.16 -4.80 -28.95
N GLY A 335 0.23 -4.25 -27.80
CA GLY A 335 1.56 -4.38 -27.22
C GLY A 335 1.95 -5.83 -26.91
N ILE A 336 1.00 -6.66 -26.44
CA ILE A 336 1.24 -8.06 -26.05
C ILE A 336 1.75 -8.91 -27.21
N PHE A 337 1.38 -8.59 -28.45
CA PHE A 337 1.89 -9.31 -29.63
C PHE A 337 3.41 -9.24 -29.76
N ASN A 338 4.04 -8.19 -29.23
CA ASN A 338 5.49 -7.98 -29.26
C ASN A 338 6.24 -8.60 -28.07
N TYR A 339 5.54 -9.17 -27.08
CA TYR A 339 6.18 -9.76 -25.91
C TYR A 339 6.93 -11.05 -26.26
N ASN A 340 8.05 -11.30 -25.58
CA ASN A 340 8.85 -12.52 -25.73
C ASN A 340 8.31 -13.66 -24.83
N ILE A 341 7.05 -14.03 -25.03
CA ILE A 341 6.36 -15.12 -24.32
C ILE A 341 5.64 -16.05 -25.32
N SER A 342 5.23 -17.24 -24.89
CA SER A 342 4.57 -18.20 -25.79
C SER A 342 3.24 -17.64 -26.30
N GLY A 343 2.81 -18.06 -27.50
CA GLY A 343 1.51 -17.64 -28.05
C GLY A 343 0.35 -18.00 -27.12
N ARG A 344 0.49 -19.08 -26.35
CA ARG A 344 -0.48 -19.48 -25.32
C ARG A 344 -0.54 -18.48 -24.16
N ASP A 345 0.61 -18.02 -23.66
CA ASP A 345 0.68 -17.00 -22.61
C ASP A 345 0.09 -15.66 -23.09
N LYS A 346 0.35 -15.28 -24.35
CA LYS A 346 -0.26 -14.09 -24.95
C LYS A 346 -1.78 -14.14 -24.92
N VAL A 347 -2.37 -15.27 -25.33
CA VAL A 347 -3.84 -15.44 -25.33
C VAL A 347 -4.42 -15.32 -23.91
N PHE A 348 -3.78 -15.94 -22.92
CA PHE A 348 -4.24 -15.83 -21.53
C PHE A 348 -4.10 -14.41 -20.98
N LYS A 349 -2.99 -13.74 -21.24
CA LYS A 349 -2.80 -12.34 -20.83
C LYS A 349 -3.88 -11.44 -21.46
N ILE A 350 -4.16 -11.59 -22.75
CA ILE A 350 -5.23 -10.85 -23.45
C ILE A 350 -6.60 -11.13 -22.82
N GLN A 351 -6.94 -12.40 -22.55
CA GLN A 351 -8.21 -12.75 -21.92
C GLN A 351 -8.35 -12.12 -20.52
N ARG A 352 -7.27 -12.15 -19.72
CA ARG A 352 -7.23 -11.56 -18.39
C ARG A 352 -7.40 -10.04 -18.46
N ASP A 353 -6.66 -9.38 -19.34
CA ASP A 353 -6.74 -7.93 -19.56
C ASP A 353 -8.15 -7.48 -19.95
N ILE A 354 -8.81 -8.21 -20.87
CA ILE A 354 -10.22 -7.97 -21.22
C ILE A 354 -11.12 -8.18 -19.99
N SER A 355 -10.91 -9.25 -19.22
CA SER A 355 -11.74 -9.54 -18.04
C SER A 355 -11.63 -8.46 -16.96
N ILE A 356 -10.43 -7.91 -16.76
CA ILE A 356 -10.18 -6.79 -15.84
C ILE A 356 -10.94 -5.56 -16.33
N LEU A 357 -10.81 -5.18 -17.60
CA LEU A 357 -11.55 -4.05 -18.18
C LEU A 357 -13.06 -4.20 -17.96
N LEU A 358 -13.63 -5.38 -18.28
CA LEU A 358 -15.07 -5.64 -18.14
C LEU A 358 -15.54 -5.52 -16.69
N LYS A 359 -14.75 -6.03 -15.73
CA LYS A 359 -15.01 -5.90 -14.28
C LYS A 359 -15.03 -4.43 -13.85
N GLU A 360 -14.15 -3.62 -14.44
CA GLU A 360 -14.11 -2.19 -14.15
C GLU A 360 -15.29 -1.46 -14.78
N ILE A 361 -15.45 -1.48 -16.11
CA ILE A 361 -16.47 -0.66 -16.77
C ILE A 361 -17.91 -1.04 -16.38
N SER A 362 -18.14 -2.24 -15.81
CA SER A 362 -19.47 -2.63 -15.29
C SER A 362 -19.95 -1.77 -14.10
N LYS A 363 -19.02 -1.07 -13.42
CA LYS A 363 -19.33 -0.11 -12.35
C LYS A 363 -19.55 1.33 -12.85
N GLY A 364 -19.50 1.56 -14.17
CA GLY A 364 -19.74 2.86 -14.80
C GLY A 364 -18.45 3.61 -15.18
N GLU A 365 -18.62 4.87 -15.58
CA GLU A 365 -17.53 5.74 -16.07
C GLU A 365 -16.84 6.56 -14.97
N GLU A 366 -17.41 6.57 -13.77
CA GLU A 366 -16.79 7.20 -12.61
C GLU A 366 -16.05 6.14 -11.78
N PHE A 367 -14.77 6.37 -11.57
CA PHE A 367 -13.88 5.46 -10.87
C PHE A 367 -13.49 6.09 -9.55
N PHE A 368 -13.93 5.47 -8.46
CA PHE A 368 -13.62 5.85 -7.08
C PHE A 368 -12.69 4.80 -6.48
N TRP A 369 -11.44 5.17 -6.23
CA TRP A 369 -10.41 4.25 -5.76
C TRP A 369 -9.87 4.69 -4.40
N PRO A 370 -9.97 3.85 -3.36
CA PRO A 370 -9.35 4.13 -2.09
C PRO A 370 -7.83 4.07 -2.26
N PHE A 371 -7.13 4.92 -1.55
CA PHE A 371 -5.68 4.84 -1.40
C PHE A 371 -5.31 5.04 0.06
N ARG A 372 -4.10 4.65 0.42
CA ARG A 372 -3.48 4.95 1.71
C ARG A 372 -2.39 5.97 1.49
N LEU A 373 -2.30 6.90 2.44
CA LEU A 373 -1.26 7.90 2.49
C LEU A 373 -0.50 7.71 3.80
N GLU A 374 0.79 7.45 3.66
CA GLU A 374 1.76 7.43 4.74
C GLU A 374 2.76 8.55 4.50
N GLY A 375 3.12 9.32 5.52
CA GLY A 375 4.16 10.32 5.40
C GLY A 375 4.99 10.47 6.66
N VAL A 376 6.27 10.77 6.50
CA VAL A 376 7.16 11.22 7.59
C VAL A 376 7.46 12.68 7.36
N LEU A 377 7.25 13.49 8.40
CA LEU A 377 7.47 14.92 8.42
C LEU A 377 8.59 15.28 9.40
N LEU A 378 9.36 16.31 9.05
CA LEU A 378 10.40 16.86 9.90
C LEU A 378 10.05 18.28 10.29
N LYS A 379 10.32 18.62 11.54
CA LYS A 379 10.21 19.99 12.03
C LYS A 379 11.50 20.75 11.67
N LYS A 380 11.34 21.86 10.94
CA LYS A 380 12.42 22.80 10.57
C LYS A 380 11.94 24.22 10.73
N ASP A 381 12.71 25.02 11.47
CA ASP A 381 12.41 26.43 11.74
C ASP A 381 10.96 26.65 12.24
N GLY A 382 10.49 25.74 13.11
CA GLY A 382 9.13 25.78 13.68
C GLY A 382 8.00 25.36 12.72
N ARG A 383 8.32 24.77 11.56
CA ARG A 383 7.33 24.28 10.59
C ARG A 383 7.54 22.81 10.30
N TRP A 384 6.44 22.07 10.15
CA TRP A 384 6.47 20.70 9.67
C TRP A 384 6.61 20.68 8.14
N LEU A 385 7.45 19.78 7.63
CA LEU A 385 7.69 19.60 6.20
C LEU A 385 7.76 18.11 5.88
N ILE A 386 7.13 17.68 4.79
CA ILE A 386 7.13 16.30 4.31
C ILE A 386 8.54 15.91 3.85
N HIS A 387 9.10 14.88 4.47
CA HIS A 387 10.36 14.28 4.06
C HIS A 387 10.12 13.05 3.19
N THR A 388 9.24 12.16 3.66
CA THR A 388 8.88 10.93 2.95
C THR A 388 7.37 10.88 2.78
N LEU A 389 6.89 10.47 1.61
CA LEU A 389 5.47 10.27 1.34
C LEU A 389 5.27 9.00 0.51
N GLN A 390 4.40 8.12 0.96
CA GLN A 390 4.03 6.89 0.29
C GLN A 390 2.52 6.90 0.00
N ILE A 391 2.18 6.59 -1.25
CA ILE A 391 0.81 6.28 -1.66
C ILE A 391 0.76 4.81 -2.03
N SER A 392 -0.18 4.07 -1.48
CA SER A 392 -0.43 2.67 -1.85
C SER A 392 -1.92 2.41 -2.03
N TYR A 393 -2.26 1.32 -2.73
CA TYR A 393 -3.64 0.85 -2.80
C TYR A 393 -3.84 -0.34 -1.86
N PRO A 394 -5.01 -0.45 -1.22
CA PRO A 394 -5.43 -1.72 -0.66
C PRO A 394 -5.42 -2.84 -1.71
N PHE A 395 -5.06 -4.04 -1.29
CA PHE A 395 -4.85 -5.20 -2.13
C PHE A 395 -5.52 -6.42 -1.49
N MET A 396 -6.52 -7.00 -2.16
CA MET A 396 -7.39 -8.00 -1.53
C MET A 396 -7.03 -9.43 -1.87
N MET A 397 -6.56 -9.69 -3.09
CA MET A 397 -6.47 -11.08 -3.59
C MET A 397 -5.19 -11.31 -4.38
N ILE A 398 -4.40 -12.29 -3.97
CA ILE A 398 -3.29 -12.79 -4.77
C ILE A 398 -3.81 -13.88 -5.72
N LEU A 399 -3.90 -13.54 -7.01
CA LEU A 399 -4.37 -14.45 -8.07
C LEU A 399 -3.24 -14.73 -9.06
N GLU A 400 -3.16 -15.95 -9.59
CA GLU A 400 -2.13 -16.33 -10.56
C GLU A 400 -2.08 -15.36 -11.75
N GLY A 401 -0.92 -14.70 -11.91
CA GLY A 401 -0.65 -13.75 -12.99
C GLY A 401 -1.54 -12.52 -13.07
N LYS A 402 -2.21 -12.15 -11.98
CA LYS A 402 -2.97 -10.89 -11.85
C LYS A 402 -2.26 -9.67 -12.43
N TYR A 403 -0.91 -9.58 -12.35
CA TYR A 403 -0.15 -8.42 -12.84
C TYR A 403 1.15 -8.71 -13.61
N ASP A 404 1.35 -9.93 -14.13
CA ASP A 404 2.50 -10.25 -15.02
C ASP A 404 2.26 -9.83 -16.46
#